data_AF-K5WT43-F1
#
_entry.id   AF-K5WT43-F1
#
_cell.length_a   1.000
_cell.length_b   1.000
_cell.length_c   1.000
_cell.angle_alpha   90.00
_cell.angle_beta   90.00
_cell.angle_gamma   90.00
#
_symmetry.space_group_name_H-M   'P 1'
#
loop_
_entity.id
_entity.type
_entity.pdbx_description
1 polymer ?
#
loop_
_entity_poly.entity_id
_entity_poly.type
_entity_poly.pdbx_seq_one_letter_code
_entity_poly.pdbx_strand_id
1 'polypeptide(L)'
;MPKELPPDHKPARSSRRNAKSKAVAEKIFNVSIPGKQALHFVKWNNHTVWTRDRIDLAPLDRRLVIWDIQEHNFRLELFTLDKCLLSESWATTEGASLRERKLHTVFCQETILMMDLPENTANLASPHWKDRRVFVEAFHSVLLDWPGAIGLNLASEKRVDNENLWLEVERVAFRFYCQSFFDHFGRAPSVPHSFPTT
;
A
#
# COMPACT_ATOMS: atom_id res chain seq x y z
N MET A 1 61.67 13.58 8.13
CA MET A 1 61.09 12.56 7.23
C MET A 1 59.59 12.50 7.51
N PRO A 2 58.71 12.97 6.61
CA PRO A 2 57.26 12.92 6.81
C PRO A 2 56.72 11.52 6.48
N LYS A 3 55.83 10.99 7.33
CA LYS A 3 55.07 9.75 7.05
C LYS A 3 53.94 10.10 6.09
N GLU A 4 53.90 9.39 4.95
CA GLU A 4 52.83 9.47 3.96
C GLU A 4 51.48 9.10 4.57
N LEU A 5 50.44 9.87 4.25
CA LEU A 5 49.03 9.53 4.49
C LEU A 5 48.61 8.38 3.56
N PRO A 6 47.81 7.41 4.03
CA PRO A 6 47.32 6.34 3.16
C PRO A 6 46.29 6.90 2.15
N PRO A 7 46.17 6.31 0.94
CA PRO A 7 45.31 6.83 -0.10
C PRO A 7 43.83 6.63 0.23
N ASP A 8 43.04 7.67 -0.05
CA ASP A 8 41.58 7.69 0.07
C ASP A 8 40.95 6.45 -0.57
N HIS A 9 40.40 5.58 0.27
CA HIS A 9 39.74 4.36 -0.16
C HIS A 9 38.39 4.70 -0.80
N LYS A 10 38.37 4.91 -2.12
CA LYS A 10 37.13 5.15 -2.87
C LYS A 10 36.19 3.96 -2.70
N PRO A 11 34.95 4.15 -2.20
CA PRO A 11 34.04 3.03 -1.95
C PRO A 11 33.69 2.31 -3.25
N ALA A 12 33.76 0.98 -3.19
CA ALA A 12 33.50 0.07 -4.31
C ALA A 12 32.11 0.32 -4.93
N ARG A 13 32.00 0.13 -6.26
CA ARG A 13 30.81 0.42 -7.07
C ARG A 13 29.52 -0.26 -6.55
N SER A 14 29.65 -1.42 -5.90
CA SER A 14 28.58 -2.16 -5.22
C SER A 14 28.02 -1.41 -4.00
N SER A 15 28.86 -0.80 -3.16
CA SER A 15 28.37 -0.11 -1.96
C SER A 15 27.59 1.16 -2.30
N ARG A 16 27.97 1.85 -3.39
CA ARG A 16 27.23 3.03 -3.90
C ARG A 16 25.85 2.65 -4.42
N ARG A 17 25.71 1.47 -5.04
CA ARG A 17 24.42 0.98 -5.53
C ARG A 17 23.48 0.68 -4.37
N ASN A 18 23.98 0.01 -3.32
CA ASN A 18 23.22 -0.24 -2.10
C ASN A 18 22.83 1.04 -1.35
N ALA A 19 23.72 2.03 -1.28
CA ALA A 19 23.41 3.31 -0.63
C ALA A 19 22.29 4.08 -1.36
N LYS A 20 22.30 4.10 -2.70
CA LYS A 20 21.22 4.71 -3.50
C LYS A 20 19.90 3.96 -3.32
N SER A 21 19.90 2.63 -3.36
CA SER A 21 18.69 1.83 -3.12
C SER A 21 18.12 2.05 -1.72
N LYS A 22 19.00 2.18 -0.71
CA LYS A 22 18.61 2.48 0.67
C LYS A 22 17.93 3.85 0.76
N ALA A 23 18.55 4.90 0.23
CA ALA A 23 17.96 6.24 0.24
C ALA A 23 16.62 6.32 -0.50
N VAL A 24 16.47 5.58 -1.60
CA VAL A 24 15.20 5.48 -2.33
C VAL A 24 14.15 4.75 -1.49
N ALA A 25 14.50 3.64 -0.84
CA ALA A 25 13.57 2.91 0.01
C ALA A 25 13.16 3.75 1.25
N GLU A 26 14.10 4.45 1.89
CA GLU A 26 13.79 5.38 3.00
C GLU A 26 12.84 6.49 2.55
N LYS A 27 13.01 7.00 1.32
CA LYS A 27 12.10 8.02 0.74
C LYS A 27 10.73 7.45 0.36
N ILE A 28 10.67 6.25 -0.22
CA ILE A 28 9.41 5.64 -0.67
C ILE A 28 8.58 5.18 0.52
N PHE A 29 9.22 4.59 1.53
CA PHE A 29 8.54 3.92 2.62
C PHE A 29 8.50 4.74 3.91
N ASN A 30 9.09 5.94 3.91
CA ASN A 30 9.22 6.82 5.07
C ASN A 30 9.75 6.10 6.33
N VAL A 31 10.65 5.13 6.15
CA VAL A 31 11.28 4.35 7.23
C VAL A 31 12.77 4.55 7.21
N SER A 32 13.40 4.70 8.38
CA SER A 32 14.86 4.61 8.48
C SER A 32 15.28 3.16 8.37
N ILE A 33 16.10 2.81 7.38
CA ILE A 33 16.61 1.45 7.27
C ILE A 33 17.82 1.36 8.22
N PRO A 34 17.82 0.46 9.23
CA PRO A 34 18.96 0.34 10.14
C PRO A 34 20.28 0.05 9.40
N GLY A 35 21.41 0.38 10.03
CA GLY A 35 22.73 -0.08 9.56
C GLY A 35 22.84 -1.62 9.62
N LYS A 36 24.03 -2.19 9.33
CA LYS A 36 24.32 -3.61 9.57
C LYS A 36 24.34 -3.93 11.08
N GLN A 37 23.25 -3.69 11.78
CA GLN A 37 23.02 -4.25 13.10
C GLN A 37 22.56 -5.69 12.88
N ALA A 38 23.15 -6.61 13.63
CA ALA A 38 22.80 -8.00 13.50
C ALA A 38 21.39 -8.20 14.09
N LEU A 39 20.45 -8.67 13.28
CA LEU A 39 19.08 -8.97 13.72
C LEU A 39 19.11 -9.86 14.96
N HIS A 40 18.45 -9.41 16.03
CA HIS A 40 18.36 -10.13 17.30
C HIS A 40 17.03 -10.86 17.43
N PHE A 41 15.95 -10.24 16.93
CA PHE A 41 14.61 -10.78 16.93
C PHE A 41 13.81 -10.23 15.76
N VAL A 42 12.74 -10.93 15.37
CA VAL A 42 11.71 -10.45 14.45
C VAL A 42 10.37 -10.58 15.17
N LYS A 43 9.56 -9.54 15.05
CA LYS A 43 8.19 -9.53 15.55
C LYS A 43 7.19 -9.58 14.42
N TRP A 44 6.05 -10.22 14.66
CA TRP A 44 4.85 -10.11 13.87
C TRP A 44 3.69 -9.77 14.81
N ASN A 45 2.99 -8.68 14.55
CA ASN A 45 1.91 -8.16 15.39
C ASN A 45 2.25 -8.16 16.90
N ASN A 46 3.38 -7.53 17.26
CA ASN A 46 3.94 -7.51 18.62
C ASN A 46 4.41 -8.85 19.23
N HIS A 47 4.24 -9.98 18.56
CA HIS A 47 4.76 -11.28 18.99
C HIS A 47 6.14 -11.56 18.40
N THR A 48 7.09 -11.98 19.22
CA THR A 48 8.40 -12.44 18.73
C THR A 48 8.26 -13.80 18.07
N VAL A 49 8.41 -13.85 16.75
CA VAL A 49 8.28 -15.08 15.95
C VAL A 49 9.64 -15.71 15.61
N TRP A 50 10.70 -14.92 15.75
CA TRP A 50 12.06 -15.38 15.51
C TRP A 50 13.05 -14.67 16.43
N THR A 51 14.03 -15.41 16.92
CA THR A 51 15.28 -14.95 17.53
C THR A 51 16.43 -15.75 16.90
N ARG A 52 17.69 -15.42 17.20
CA ARG A 52 18.83 -16.18 16.67
C ARG A 52 18.80 -17.68 16.99
N ASP A 53 18.20 -18.05 18.10
CA ASP A 53 18.25 -19.41 18.64
C ASP A 53 16.93 -20.17 18.44
N ARG A 54 15.85 -19.49 18.05
CA ARG A 54 14.51 -20.08 18.02
C ARG A 54 13.61 -19.43 16.98
N ILE A 55 12.78 -20.26 16.35
CA ILE A 55 11.59 -19.85 15.61
C ILE A 55 10.36 -20.28 16.39
N ASP A 56 9.43 -19.35 16.62
CA ASP A 56 8.14 -19.63 17.25
C ASP A 56 7.02 -19.16 16.33
N LEU A 57 6.43 -20.10 15.59
CA LEU A 57 5.34 -19.82 14.67
C LEU A 57 3.96 -20.00 15.33
N ALA A 58 3.89 -20.45 16.59
CA ALA A 58 2.63 -20.62 17.30
C ALA A 58 1.79 -19.33 17.38
N PRO A 59 2.39 -18.12 17.50
CA PRO A 59 1.64 -16.86 17.46
C PRO A 59 1.11 -16.46 16.08
N LEU A 60 1.53 -17.13 14.99
CA LEU A 60 1.11 -16.78 13.64
C LEU A 60 -0.25 -17.39 13.30
N ASP A 61 -1.28 -16.56 13.22
CA ASP A 61 -2.52 -16.96 12.57
C ASP A 61 -2.34 -16.90 11.04
N ARG A 62 -2.36 -18.07 10.39
CA ARG A 62 -2.23 -18.19 8.94
C ARG A 62 -3.24 -17.35 8.16
N ARG A 63 -4.47 -17.17 8.68
CA ARG A 63 -5.53 -16.40 8.01
C ARG A 63 -5.16 -14.92 8.04
N LEU A 64 -4.66 -14.43 9.17
CA LEU A 64 -4.19 -13.06 9.32
C LEU A 64 -2.93 -12.79 8.49
N VAL A 65 -2.00 -13.74 8.41
CA VAL A 65 -0.81 -13.60 7.55
C VAL A 65 -1.19 -13.52 6.07
N ILE A 66 -2.11 -14.39 5.61
CA ILE A 66 -2.57 -14.36 4.21
C ILE A 66 -3.30 -13.04 3.92
N TRP A 67 -4.19 -12.62 4.81
CA TRP A 67 -4.91 -11.35 4.67
C TRP A 67 -3.94 -10.16 4.62
N ASP A 68 -2.95 -10.12 5.51
CA ASP A 68 -1.95 -9.05 5.58
C ASP A 68 -1.16 -8.92 4.28
N ILE A 69 -0.75 -10.04 3.68
CA ILE A 69 -0.07 -10.06 2.38
C ILE A 69 -1.00 -9.55 1.27
N GLN A 70 -2.26 -9.99 1.25
CA GLN A 70 -3.24 -9.58 0.23
C GLN A 70 -3.56 -8.08 0.33
N GLU A 71 -3.74 -7.58 1.55
CA GLU A 71 -4.01 -6.17 1.81
C GLU A 71 -2.82 -5.29 1.40
N HIS A 72 -1.58 -5.69 1.74
CA HIS A 72 -0.38 -4.98 1.28
C HIS A 72 -0.23 -4.99 -0.24
N ASN A 73 -0.48 -6.13 -0.90
CA ASN A 73 -0.43 -6.20 -2.35
C ASN A 73 -1.44 -5.26 -2.99
N PHE A 74 -2.69 -5.24 -2.52
CA PHE A 74 -3.71 -4.31 -3.01
C PHE A 74 -3.29 -2.85 -2.82
N ARG A 75 -2.85 -2.46 -1.62
CA ARG A 75 -2.39 -1.09 -1.31
C ARG A 75 -1.28 -0.62 -2.25
N LEU A 76 -0.25 -1.45 -2.40
CA LEU A 76 0.90 -1.15 -3.23
C LEU A 76 0.54 -1.12 -4.73
N GLU A 77 -0.32 -2.03 -5.18
CA GLU A 77 -0.78 -2.08 -6.57
C GLU A 77 -1.66 -0.88 -6.94
N LEU A 78 -2.59 -0.49 -6.07
CA LEU A 78 -3.41 0.72 -6.26
C LEU A 78 -2.50 1.97 -6.34
N PHE A 79 -1.59 2.12 -5.38
CA PHE A 79 -0.64 3.23 -5.35
C PHE A 79 0.24 3.27 -6.61
N THR A 80 0.77 2.11 -7.02
CA THR A 80 1.65 2.02 -8.20
C THR A 80 0.89 2.37 -9.47
N LEU A 81 -0.33 1.85 -9.65
CA LEU A 81 -1.15 2.16 -10.82
C LEU A 81 -1.50 3.65 -10.87
N ASP A 82 -1.89 4.25 -9.75
CA ASP A 82 -2.17 5.69 -9.67
C ASP A 82 -0.99 6.53 -10.16
N LYS A 83 0.21 6.16 -9.71
CA LYS A 83 1.47 6.81 -10.09
C LYS A 83 1.80 6.67 -11.57
N CYS A 84 1.51 5.51 -12.13
CA CYS A 84 1.71 5.26 -13.55
C CYS A 84 0.72 6.03 -14.44
N LEU A 85 -0.57 6.07 -14.06
CA LEU A 85 -1.60 6.74 -14.86
C LEU A 85 -1.53 8.27 -14.76
N LEU A 86 -1.07 8.79 -13.62
CA LEU A 86 -1.03 10.23 -13.33
C LEU A 86 0.40 10.73 -13.14
N SER A 87 1.34 10.23 -13.95
CA SER A 87 2.78 10.53 -13.79
C SER A 87 3.10 12.03 -13.73
N GLU A 88 2.33 12.87 -14.44
CA GLU A 88 2.47 14.33 -14.39
C GLU A 88 2.07 14.91 -13.03
N SER A 89 0.97 14.44 -12.44
CA SER A 89 0.56 14.84 -11.09
C SER A 89 1.58 14.42 -10.03
N TRP A 90 2.24 13.28 -10.22
CA TRP A 90 3.28 12.77 -9.33
C TRP A 90 4.65 13.42 -9.55
N ALA A 91 4.83 14.24 -10.59
CA ALA A 91 6.10 14.89 -10.90
C ALA A 91 6.37 16.12 -10.02
N THR A 92 5.32 16.76 -9.49
CA THR A 92 5.43 17.91 -8.58
C THR A 92 5.26 17.49 -7.14
N THR A 93 5.89 18.21 -6.21
CA THR A 93 5.78 17.94 -4.77
C THR A 93 4.33 18.11 -4.30
N GLU A 94 3.67 19.17 -4.77
CA GLU A 94 2.30 19.51 -4.39
C GLU A 94 1.31 18.48 -4.94
N GLY A 95 1.49 18.08 -6.21
CA GLY A 95 0.66 17.07 -6.85
C GLY A 95 0.82 15.70 -6.20
N ALA A 96 2.06 15.25 -5.96
CA ALA A 96 2.33 14.02 -5.24
C ALA A 96 1.70 14.02 -3.84
N SER A 97 1.82 15.12 -3.08
CA SER A 97 1.21 15.25 -1.76
C SER A 97 -0.33 15.21 -1.81
N LEU A 98 -0.94 15.73 -2.87
CA LEU A 98 -2.39 15.66 -3.06
C LEU A 98 -2.84 14.23 -3.39
N ARG A 99 -2.10 13.54 -4.28
CA ARG A 99 -2.38 12.14 -4.64
C ARG A 99 -2.24 11.22 -3.42
N GLU A 100 -1.14 11.36 -2.69
CA GLU A 100 -0.86 10.57 -1.50
C GLU A 100 -1.97 10.70 -0.46
N ARG A 101 -2.37 11.93 -0.11
CA ARG A 101 -3.52 12.16 0.80
C ARG A 101 -4.80 11.47 0.32
N LYS A 102 -5.09 11.50 -0.98
CA LYS A 102 -6.29 10.88 -1.56
C LYS A 102 -6.23 9.35 -1.51
N LEU A 103 -5.06 8.76 -1.71
CA LEU A 103 -4.86 7.31 -1.59
C LEU A 103 -4.93 6.84 -0.14
N HIS A 104 -4.43 7.62 0.81
CA HIS A 104 -4.48 7.27 2.23
C HIS A 104 -5.91 7.12 2.75
N THR A 105 -6.86 7.96 2.32
CA THR A 105 -8.25 7.88 2.78
C THR A 105 -8.99 6.62 2.34
N VAL A 106 -8.43 5.85 1.39
CA VAL A 106 -8.98 4.54 0.99
C VAL A 106 -8.83 3.50 2.11
N PHE A 107 -7.92 3.73 3.06
CA PHE A 107 -7.55 2.77 4.09
C PHE A 107 -7.82 3.31 5.49
N CYS A 108 -8.32 2.45 6.39
CA CYS A 108 -8.67 2.86 7.75
C CYS A 108 -7.51 3.47 8.55
N GLN A 109 -6.27 3.03 8.31
CA GLN A 109 -5.08 3.53 9.03
C GLN A 109 -4.43 4.71 8.33
N GLU A 110 -4.99 5.18 7.21
CA GLU A 110 -4.44 6.27 6.41
C GLU A 110 -2.95 6.08 6.06
N THR A 111 -2.53 4.84 5.77
CA THR A 111 -1.16 4.47 5.40
C THR A 111 -1.16 3.41 4.30
N ILE A 112 -0.17 3.47 3.40
CA ILE A 112 0.05 2.46 2.35
C ILE A 112 0.68 1.19 2.94
N LEU A 113 1.54 1.32 3.95
CA LEU A 113 2.19 0.20 4.64
C LEU A 113 1.63 0.05 6.05
N MET A 114 1.20 -1.16 6.39
CA MET A 114 0.77 -1.50 7.75
C MET A 114 1.94 -2.10 8.52
N MET A 115 2.22 -1.54 9.69
CA MET A 115 3.26 -2.07 10.58
C MET A 115 2.71 -3.10 11.56
N ASP A 116 1.45 -2.92 11.95
CA ASP A 116 0.72 -3.75 12.90
C ASP A 116 -0.67 -4.06 12.35
N LEU A 117 -1.29 -5.13 12.87
CA LEU A 117 -2.68 -5.43 12.50
C LEU A 117 -3.60 -4.29 12.96
N PRO A 118 -4.62 -3.93 12.16
CA PRO A 118 -5.50 -2.85 12.51
C PRO A 118 -6.38 -3.21 13.72
N GLU A 119 -6.57 -2.25 14.62
CA GLU A 119 -7.56 -2.35 15.70
C GLU A 119 -9.00 -2.29 15.15
N ASN A 120 -9.21 -1.47 14.11
CA ASN A 120 -10.47 -1.40 13.39
C ASN A 120 -10.39 -2.22 12.10
N THR A 121 -11.20 -3.29 12.03
CA THR A 121 -11.20 -4.24 10.92
C THR A 121 -12.03 -3.79 9.72
N ALA A 122 -12.67 -2.61 9.79
CA ALA A 122 -13.44 -2.06 8.69
C ALA A 122 -12.52 -1.65 7.52
N ASN A 123 -12.90 -2.06 6.32
CA ASN A 123 -12.15 -1.88 5.08
C ASN A 123 -13.08 -1.99 3.85
N LEU A 124 -12.50 -1.88 2.65
CA LEU A 124 -13.23 -1.98 1.38
C LEU A 124 -14.01 -3.29 1.19
N ALA A 125 -13.60 -4.38 1.83
CA ALA A 125 -14.24 -5.69 1.75
C ALA A 125 -15.04 -6.03 3.01
N SER A 126 -15.44 -5.04 3.81
CA SER A 126 -16.27 -5.29 4.99
C SER A 126 -17.63 -5.84 4.60
N PRO A 127 -18.15 -6.85 5.33
CA PRO A 127 -19.38 -7.56 4.95
C PRO A 127 -20.60 -6.64 4.97
N HIS A 128 -20.67 -5.71 5.90
CA HIS A 128 -21.73 -4.70 5.96
C HIS A 128 -21.39 -3.48 5.10
N TRP A 129 -22.31 -3.12 4.20
CA TRP A 129 -22.08 -2.05 3.23
C TRP A 129 -21.85 -0.68 3.89
N LYS A 130 -22.49 -0.46 5.05
CA LYS A 130 -22.32 0.74 5.85
C LYS A 130 -20.91 0.90 6.42
N ASP A 131 -20.21 -0.20 6.67
CA ASP A 131 -18.83 -0.16 7.17
C ASP A 131 -17.85 0.09 6.01
N ARG A 132 -18.11 -0.49 4.84
CA ARG A 132 -17.27 -0.27 3.65
C ARG A 132 -17.55 1.03 2.90
N ARG A 133 -18.71 1.68 3.07
CA ARG A 133 -19.13 2.86 2.27
C ARG A 133 -18.08 3.95 2.20
N VAL A 134 -17.45 4.29 3.33
CA VAL A 134 -16.50 5.42 3.43
C VAL A 134 -15.23 5.12 2.62
N PHE A 135 -14.80 3.86 2.65
CA PHE A 135 -13.65 3.41 1.89
C PHE A 135 -13.98 3.28 0.40
N VAL A 136 -15.18 2.82 0.05
CA VAL A 136 -15.67 2.78 -1.35
C VAL A 136 -15.78 4.18 -1.93
N GLU A 137 -16.24 5.16 -1.15
CA GLU A 137 -16.28 6.57 -1.55
C GLU A 137 -14.88 7.14 -1.81
N ALA A 138 -13.93 6.88 -0.90
CA ALA A 138 -12.55 7.29 -1.05
C ALA A 138 -11.90 6.63 -2.28
N PHE A 139 -12.12 5.33 -2.46
CA PHE A 139 -11.64 4.56 -3.61
C PHE A 139 -12.22 5.09 -4.92
N HIS A 140 -13.54 5.28 -4.99
CA HIS A 140 -14.22 5.87 -6.14
C HIS A 140 -13.65 7.25 -6.46
N SER A 141 -13.42 8.07 -5.44
CA SER A 141 -12.81 9.40 -5.58
C SER A 141 -11.42 9.30 -6.23
N VAL A 142 -10.55 8.39 -5.79
CA VAL A 142 -9.22 8.19 -6.42
C VAL A 142 -9.35 7.87 -7.91
N LEU A 143 -10.24 6.94 -8.26
CA LEU A 143 -10.43 6.46 -9.63
C LEU A 143 -11.02 7.53 -10.56
N LEU A 144 -11.78 8.50 -10.04
CA LEU A 144 -12.36 9.58 -10.85
C LEU A 144 -11.31 10.45 -11.54
N ASP A 145 -10.10 10.53 -10.99
CA ASP A 145 -9.02 11.30 -11.61
C ASP A 145 -8.29 10.52 -12.71
N TRP A 146 -8.55 9.21 -12.85
CA TRP A 146 -7.86 8.37 -13.81
C TRP A 146 -8.40 8.59 -15.24
N PRO A 147 -7.56 8.42 -16.27
CA PRO A 147 -8.02 8.45 -17.65
C PRO A 147 -9.14 7.43 -17.91
N GLY A 148 -10.21 7.87 -18.57
CA GLY A 148 -11.33 6.99 -18.93
C GLY A 148 -12.42 6.81 -17.87
N ALA A 149 -12.39 7.56 -16.76
CA ALA A 149 -13.37 7.49 -15.66
C ALA A 149 -14.82 7.95 -16.00
N ILE A 150 -15.19 8.09 -17.27
CA ILE A 150 -16.50 8.63 -17.71
C ILE A 150 -17.67 7.85 -17.10
N GLY A 151 -17.57 6.52 -17.03
CA GLY A 151 -18.60 5.65 -16.44
C GLY A 151 -18.76 5.77 -14.92
N LEU A 152 -17.75 6.31 -14.22
CA LEU A 152 -17.77 6.49 -12.77
C LEU A 152 -18.52 7.75 -12.34
N ASN A 153 -18.52 8.80 -13.16
CA ASN A 153 -19.24 10.05 -12.89
C ASN A 153 -20.75 9.82 -12.74
N LEU A 154 -21.35 9.02 -13.62
CA LEU A 154 -22.79 8.70 -13.61
C LEU A 154 -23.24 7.95 -12.35
N ALA A 155 -22.32 7.21 -11.72
CA ALA A 155 -22.60 6.52 -10.45
C ALA A 155 -22.60 7.51 -9.26
N SER A 156 -21.87 8.62 -9.36
CA SER A 156 -21.75 9.62 -8.29
C SER A 156 -23.00 10.48 -8.08
N GLU A 157 -23.77 10.74 -9.14
CA GLU A 157 -24.94 11.63 -9.10
C GLU A 157 -26.14 11.03 -8.35
N LYS A 158 -26.13 9.71 -8.12
CA LYS A 158 -27.28 8.99 -7.57
C LYS A 158 -27.27 8.85 -6.05
N ARG A 159 -26.25 9.34 -5.33
CA ARG A 159 -25.96 9.06 -3.90
C ARG A 159 -27.16 9.30 -2.96
N VAL A 160 -27.93 8.25 -2.70
CA VAL A 160 -28.96 8.13 -1.66
C VAL A 160 -28.54 7.01 -0.70
N ASP A 161 -29.02 7.02 0.55
CA ASP A 161 -28.82 5.94 1.54
C ASP A 161 -29.57 4.65 1.12
N ASN A 162 -29.10 4.03 0.03
CA ASN A 162 -29.70 2.86 -0.60
C ASN A 162 -28.61 1.83 -0.90
N GLU A 163 -28.72 0.65 -0.30
CA GLU A 163 -27.73 -0.43 -0.43
C GLU A 163 -27.51 -0.86 -1.89
N ASN A 164 -28.58 -1.08 -2.66
CA ASN A 164 -28.47 -1.53 -4.04
C ASN A 164 -27.69 -0.54 -4.91
N LEU A 165 -27.91 0.75 -4.68
CA LEU A 165 -27.16 1.78 -5.39
C LEU A 165 -25.68 1.78 -4.98
N TRP A 166 -25.40 1.65 -3.68
CA TRP A 166 -24.02 1.57 -3.19
C TRP A 166 -23.27 0.37 -3.75
N LEU A 167 -23.93 -0.79 -3.84
CA LEU A 167 -23.38 -1.98 -4.49
C LEU A 167 -23.07 -1.75 -5.97
N GLU A 168 -23.89 -0.96 -6.68
CA GLU A 168 -23.59 -0.60 -8.07
C GLU A 168 -22.39 0.34 -8.19
N VAL A 169 -22.26 1.35 -7.31
CA VAL A 169 -21.08 2.23 -7.27
C VAL A 169 -19.81 1.40 -7.03
N GLU A 170 -19.85 0.52 -6.03
CA GLU A 170 -18.76 -0.39 -5.69
C GLU A 170 -18.39 -1.29 -6.87
N ARG A 171 -19.39 -1.93 -7.50
CA ARG A 171 -19.20 -2.83 -8.65
C ARG A 171 -18.56 -2.11 -9.83
N VAL A 172 -19.02 -0.90 -10.17
CA VAL A 172 -18.47 -0.13 -11.29
C VAL A 172 -17.04 0.36 -10.96
N ALA A 173 -16.78 0.81 -9.73
CA ALA A 173 -15.45 1.21 -9.28
C ALA A 173 -14.44 0.07 -9.37
N PHE A 174 -14.76 -1.11 -8.81
CA PHE A 174 -13.86 -2.27 -8.87
C PHE A 174 -13.66 -2.78 -10.29
N ARG A 175 -14.71 -2.80 -11.12
CA ARG A 175 -14.57 -3.18 -12.52
C ARG A 175 -13.63 -2.25 -13.27
N PHE A 176 -13.75 -0.93 -13.04
CA PHE A 176 -12.87 0.05 -13.64
C PHE A 176 -11.42 -0.14 -13.17
N TYR A 177 -11.19 -0.25 -11.86
CA TYR A 177 -9.86 -0.53 -11.31
C TYR A 177 -9.23 -1.79 -11.90
N CYS A 178 -9.97 -2.91 -11.92
CA CYS A 178 -9.47 -4.17 -12.45
C CYS A 178 -9.12 -4.08 -13.93
N GLN A 179 -9.94 -3.38 -14.72
CA GLN A 179 -9.66 -3.18 -16.13
C GLN A 179 -8.45 -2.28 -16.34
N SER A 180 -8.39 -1.12 -15.66
CA SER A 180 -7.24 -0.20 -15.76
C SER A 180 -5.92 -0.87 -15.35
N PHE A 181 -5.95 -1.71 -14.33
CA PHE A 181 -4.78 -2.47 -13.90
C PHE A 181 -4.37 -3.51 -14.94
N PHE A 182 -5.32 -4.28 -15.46
CA PHE A 182 -5.06 -5.27 -16.50
C PHE A 182 -4.50 -4.62 -17.77
N ASP A 183 -5.09 -3.51 -18.21
CA ASP A 183 -4.66 -2.77 -19.40
C ASP A 183 -3.23 -2.23 -19.25
N HIS A 184 -2.84 -1.83 -18.02
CA HIS A 184 -1.52 -1.29 -17.77
C HIS A 184 -0.44 -2.38 -17.52
N PHE A 185 -0.76 -3.42 -16.75
CA PHE A 185 0.22 -4.42 -16.29
C PHE A 185 0.07 -5.81 -16.93
N GLY A 186 -0.99 -6.07 -17.69
CA GLY A 186 -1.21 -7.34 -18.40
C GLY A 186 -1.57 -8.53 -17.49
N ARG A 187 -1.99 -8.29 -16.24
CA ARG A 187 -2.41 -9.33 -15.28
C ARG A 187 -3.56 -8.86 -14.41
N ALA A 188 -4.18 -9.79 -13.70
CA ALA A 188 -5.18 -9.46 -12.68
C ALA A 188 -4.53 -8.71 -11.49
N PRO A 189 -5.19 -7.68 -10.93
CA PRO A 189 -4.77 -7.09 -9.67
C PRO A 189 -5.16 -7.94 -8.47
N SER A 190 -4.56 -7.62 -7.35
CA SER A 190 -5.03 -7.95 -6.02
C SER A 190 -6.28 -7.14 -5.71
N VAL A 191 -7.20 -7.71 -4.93
CA VAL A 191 -8.42 -7.03 -4.50
C VAL A 191 -8.51 -7.07 -2.97
N PRO A 192 -9.24 -6.15 -2.33
CA PRO A 192 -9.44 -6.15 -0.89
C PRO A 192 -10.10 -7.44 -0.41
N HIS A 193 -9.71 -7.90 0.78
CA HIS A 193 -10.29 -9.07 1.42
C HIS A 193 -10.86 -8.68 2.79
N SER A 194 -11.97 -9.30 3.18
CA SER A 194 -12.55 -9.09 4.50
C SER A 194 -11.54 -9.52 5.56
N PHE A 195 -11.43 -8.72 6.63
CA PHE A 195 -10.58 -9.09 7.75
C PHE A 195 -11.01 -10.44 8.33
N PRO A 196 -10.10 -11.41 8.57
CA PRO A 196 -10.46 -12.70 9.12
C PRO A 196 -11.09 -12.55 10.51
N THR A 197 -12.36 -12.92 10.63
CA THR A 197 -12.98 -13.15 11.94
C THR A 197 -12.64 -14.55 12.42
N THR A 198 -12.26 -14.66 13.70
CA THR A 198 -12.09 -15.93 14.42
C THR A 198 -13.34 -16.78 14.37
#